data_AF-A0A268F5K8-F1
#
_entry.id   AF-A0A268F5K8-F1
#
_cell.length_a   1.000
_cell.length_b   1.000
_cell.length_c   1.000
_cell.angle_alpha   90.00
_cell.angle_beta   90.00
_cell.angle_gamma   90.00
#
_symmetry.space_group_name_H-M   'P 1'
#
loop_
_entity.id
_entity.type
_entity.pdbx_description
1 polymer ?
#
loop_
_entity_poly.entity_id
_entity_poly.type
_entity_poly.pdbx_seq_one_letter_code
_entity_poly.pdbx_strand_id
1 'polypeptide(L)'
;MQINLLFEGAVKEQFKQQVSTNTDVLTGQPLGGKKEIEVERDGKAFTLRFSDEIKHLKAATDEEIAQMFAQQVEDPSDIFSYRPRDQWLIFSQYLNDNGIFDGKNAKDIEEIENLLVDITDGLDNLDIATPKGRDIKSGSKPITQQLTSAEAQLELASSTAALQLFSEKYVTGDAKEGFHQLIEQYTKRNEKRVLSYKSIEEKFYQGRAKIYETRHMDASSLNAKQKNNLSITNKLGKITYTEAEISKMIEGYKEKFGMLQNKSDVDVLIAKLQDELSKFVTKGISKQDKDYEAANNFVKEKTAKTFERIADYWKKLL
;
A
#
# COMPACT_ATOMS: atom_id res chain seq x y z
N MET A 1 13.49 19.42 -10.96
CA MET A 1 12.55 20.20 -10.12
C MET A 1 13.11 20.32 -8.71
N GLN A 2 13.02 21.48 -8.07
CA GLN A 2 13.34 21.61 -6.64
C GLN A 2 12.11 21.22 -5.82
N ILE A 3 12.26 20.28 -4.87
CA ILE A 3 11.12 19.79 -4.08
C ILE A 3 10.76 20.80 -2.99
N ASN A 4 9.52 21.28 -2.99
CA ASN A 4 9.01 22.18 -1.98
C ASN A 4 8.30 21.39 -0.87
N LEU A 5 8.96 21.23 0.28
CA LEU A 5 8.39 20.53 1.44
C LEU A 5 7.25 21.28 2.14
N LEU A 6 6.91 22.49 1.69
CA LEU A 6 5.76 23.27 2.15
C LEU A 6 4.61 23.30 1.12
N PHE A 7 4.80 22.69 -0.05
CA PHE A 7 3.72 22.53 -1.02
C PHE A 7 2.69 21.53 -0.48
N GLU A 8 1.42 21.94 -0.46
CA GLU A 8 0.30 21.18 0.10
C GLU A 8 -0.78 20.88 -0.95
N GLY A 9 -0.49 21.13 -2.23
CA GLY A 9 -1.42 21.00 -3.35
C GLY A 9 -1.75 22.34 -4.01
N ALA A 10 -1.99 22.31 -5.31
CA ALA A 10 -2.25 23.45 -6.17
C ALA A 10 -3.54 24.19 -5.79
N VAL A 11 -4.59 23.49 -5.33
CA VAL A 11 -5.80 24.14 -4.79
C VAL A 11 -5.43 25.03 -3.61
N LYS A 12 -4.63 24.51 -2.67
CA LYS A 12 -4.19 25.28 -1.51
C LYS A 12 -3.25 26.42 -1.89
N GLU A 13 -2.38 26.25 -2.87
CA GLU A 13 -1.52 27.34 -3.36
C GLU A 13 -2.35 28.47 -4.00
N GLN A 14 -3.42 28.13 -4.75
CA GLN A 14 -4.37 29.12 -5.28
C GLN A 14 -5.03 29.93 -4.15
N PHE A 15 -5.32 29.30 -3.01
CA PHE A 15 -5.87 29.97 -1.83
C PHE A 15 -4.81 30.64 -0.92
N LYS A 16 -3.56 30.16 -0.88
CA LYS A 16 -2.45 30.74 -0.09
C LYS A 16 -2.00 32.10 -0.64
N GLN A 17 -2.27 32.40 -1.91
CA GLN A 17 -2.18 33.77 -2.42
C GLN A 17 -3.10 34.76 -1.69
N GLN A 18 -3.94 34.31 -0.74
CA GLN A 18 -4.87 35.13 0.04
C GLN A 18 -4.75 35.04 1.57
N VAL A 19 -3.82 34.31 2.19
CA VAL A 19 -3.37 34.42 3.61
C VAL A 19 -2.47 33.21 3.97
N SER A 20 -1.47 33.44 4.83
CA SER A 20 -0.52 32.43 5.32
C SER A 20 -0.79 32.01 6.77
N THR A 21 -0.51 30.75 7.13
CA THR A 21 0.19 30.39 8.39
C THR A 21 0.62 28.90 8.44
N ASN A 22 1.76 28.69 9.11
CA ASN A 22 2.50 27.43 9.38
C ASN A 22 1.85 26.49 10.42
N THR A 23 2.27 25.21 10.43
CA THR A 23 2.23 24.37 11.65
C THR A 23 3.36 23.33 11.73
N ASP A 24 3.87 23.14 12.95
CA ASP A 24 4.91 22.18 13.38
C ASP A 24 4.36 20.76 13.65
N VAL A 25 5.24 19.75 13.54
CA VAL A 25 4.94 18.32 13.75
C VAL A 25 5.53 17.80 15.06
N LEU A 26 4.68 17.15 15.89
CA LEU A 26 5.07 16.35 17.06
C LEU A 26 5.56 14.95 16.66
N THR A 27 6.68 14.52 17.24
CA THR A 27 7.26 13.17 17.16
C THR A 27 6.87 12.32 18.38
N GLY A 28 6.45 11.08 18.13
CA GLY A 28 6.19 10.06 19.16
C GLY A 28 7.07 8.83 18.93
N GLN A 29 7.60 8.26 20.01
CA GLN A 29 8.54 7.11 20.01
C GLN A 29 7.83 5.75 19.84
N PRO A 30 8.47 4.75 19.21
CA PRO A 30 7.96 3.38 19.15
C PRO A 30 8.03 2.64 20.50
N LEU A 31 7.12 1.68 20.60
CA LEU A 31 6.77 0.80 21.71
C LEU A 31 7.95 0.33 22.59
N GLY A 32 7.86 0.65 23.88
CA GLY A 32 8.86 0.32 24.90
C GLY A 32 9.17 -1.17 25.05
N GLY A 33 10.45 -1.48 25.20
CA GLY A 33 11.06 -2.82 25.21
C GLY A 33 10.71 -3.77 26.37
N LYS A 34 9.54 -3.67 26.99
CA LYS A 34 9.13 -4.61 28.05
C LYS A 34 8.75 -5.97 27.45
N LYS A 35 9.15 -7.07 28.10
CA LYS A 35 8.93 -8.48 27.68
C LYS A 35 7.72 -9.13 28.37
N GLU A 36 7.14 -8.44 29.35
CA GLU A 36 6.01 -8.89 30.16
C GLU A 36 5.13 -7.67 30.45
N ILE A 37 3.81 -7.87 30.47
CA ILE A 37 2.83 -6.85 30.86
C ILE A 37 2.07 -7.40 32.07
N GLU A 38 2.11 -6.67 33.17
CA GLU A 38 1.27 -6.97 34.33
C GLU A 38 -0.09 -6.31 34.10
N VAL A 39 -1.16 -7.10 34.16
CA VAL A 39 -2.54 -6.63 34.07
C VAL A 39 -3.33 -7.14 35.27
N GLU A 40 -4.19 -6.30 35.81
CA GLU A 40 -5.10 -6.69 36.89
C GLU A 40 -6.47 -7.02 36.30
N ARG A 41 -6.98 -8.21 36.63
CA ARG A 41 -8.34 -8.64 36.27
C ARG A 41 -8.99 -9.28 37.48
N ASP A 42 -10.19 -8.84 37.84
CA ASP A 42 -10.95 -9.34 39.00
C ASP A 42 -10.14 -9.31 40.33
N GLY A 43 -9.36 -8.24 40.55
CA GLY A 43 -8.56 -8.06 41.78
C GLY A 43 -7.33 -8.97 41.88
N LYS A 44 -6.93 -9.62 40.79
CA LYS A 44 -5.73 -10.46 40.71
C LYS A 44 -4.79 -9.96 39.63
N ALA A 45 -3.50 -9.87 39.99
CA ALA A 45 -2.43 -9.54 39.05
C ALA A 45 -2.09 -10.76 38.18
N PHE A 46 -2.10 -10.56 36.87
CA PHE A 46 -1.69 -11.53 35.87
C PHE A 46 -0.46 -11.01 35.12
N THR A 47 0.58 -11.83 35.05
CA THR A 47 1.72 -11.56 34.17
C THR A 47 1.42 -12.15 32.79
N LEU A 48 1.13 -11.30 31.82
CA LEU A 48 1.00 -11.69 30.43
C LEU A 48 2.40 -11.77 29.81
N ARG A 49 2.79 -12.98 29.38
CA ARG A 49 3.99 -13.20 28.58
C ARG A 49 3.64 -13.13 27.10
N PHE A 50 4.46 -12.44 26.31
CA PHE A 50 4.31 -12.46 24.86
C PHE A 50 4.44 -13.89 24.34
N SER A 51 3.53 -14.28 23.46
CA SER A 51 3.61 -15.54 22.75
C SER A 51 4.83 -15.56 21.83
N ASP A 52 5.31 -16.74 21.46
CA ASP A 52 6.51 -16.85 20.62
C ASP A 52 6.28 -16.28 19.21
N GLU A 53 5.03 -16.25 18.73
CA GLU A 53 4.62 -15.56 17.50
C GLU A 53 4.86 -14.05 17.61
N ILE A 54 4.50 -13.43 18.75
CA ILE A 54 4.72 -12.00 18.97
C ILE A 54 6.21 -11.69 19.09
N LYS A 55 7.03 -12.59 19.67
CA LYS A 55 8.49 -12.42 19.70
C LYS A 55 9.10 -12.48 18.30
N HIS A 56 8.64 -13.42 17.46
CA HIS A 56 9.07 -13.51 16.06
C HIS A 56 8.65 -12.29 15.24
N LEU A 57 7.41 -11.82 15.42
CA LEU A 57 6.93 -10.61 14.79
C LEU A 57 7.79 -9.41 15.21
N LYS A 58 7.99 -9.23 16.52
CA LYS A 58 8.80 -8.16 17.10
C LYS A 58 10.21 -8.15 16.51
N ALA A 59 10.90 -9.29 16.47
CA ALA A 59 12.22 -9.38 15.87
C ALA A 59 12.25 -9.04 14.37
N ALA A 60 11.17 -9.34 13.63
CA ALA A 60 11.06 -9.04 12.20
C ALA A 60 10.64 -7.60 11.90
N THR A 61 10.03 -6.89 12.86
CA THR A 61 9.48 -5.54 12.65
C THR A 61 10.21 -4.44 13.41
N ASP A 62 10.99 -4.75 14.46
CA ASP A 62 11.59 -3.74 15.33
C ASP A 62 12.57 -2.81 14.59
N GLU A 63 13.40 -3.35 13.70
CA GLU A 63 14.36 -2.56 12.92
C GLU A 63 13.67 -1.71 11.86
N GLU A 64 12.69 -2.26 11.16
CA GLU A 64 11.88 -1.53 10.17
C GLU A 64 11.10 -0.39 10.84
N ILE A 65 10.43 -0.68 11.96
CA ILE A 65 9.68 0.32 12.72
C ILE A 65 10.63 1.43 13.20
N ALA A 66 11.81 1.08 13.72
CA ALA A 66 12.81 2.07 14.14
C ALA A 66 13.29 2.96 12.98
N GLN A 67 13.54 2.40 11.80
CA GLN A 67 13.89 3.16 10.58
C GLN A 67 12.75 4.09 10.14
N MET A 68 11.49 3.64 10.24
CA MET A 68 10.32 4.43 9.84
C MET A 68 9.99 5.59 10.81
N PHE A 69 10.42 5.50 12.08
CA PHE A 69 10.29 6.60 13.06
C PHE A 69 11.44 7.60 12.98
N ALA A 70 12.57 7.24 12.37
CA ALA A 70 13.57 8.20 11.97
C ALA A 70 13.02 8.99 10.79
N GLN A 71 12.66 10.27 11.00
CA GLN A 71 12.33 11.19 9.90
C GLN A 71 13.61 11.51 9.11
N GLN A 72 14.12 10.53 8.37
CA GLN A 72 15.27 10.67 7.50
C GLN A 72 14.81 10.44 6.07
N VAL A 73 15.28 11.30 5.18
CA VAL A 73 15.19 11.06 3.74
C VAL A 73 16.01 9.79 3.47
N GLU A 74 15.32 8.70 3.14
CA GLU A 74 15.91 7.36 2.95
C GLU A 74 17.01 7.39 1.87
N ASP A 75 16.73 8.08 0.77
CA ASP A 75 17.68 8.33 -0.31
C ASP A 75 17.53 9.80 -0.80
N PRO A 76 18.51 10.68 -0.51
CA PRO A 76 18.48 12.08 -0.93
C PRO A 76 18.46 12.30 -2.44
N SER A 77 18.84 11.31 -3.24
CA SER A 77 18.81 11.35 -4.70
C SER A 77 17.45 10.95 -5.29
N ASP A 78 16.57 10.38 -4.47
CA ASP A 78 15.21 10.01 -4.84
C ASP A 78 14.22 11.07 -4.34
N ILE A 79 13.63 11.81 -5.27
CA ILE A 79 12.68 12.89 -4.96
C ILE A 79 11.44 12.43 -4.19
N PHE A 80 11.03 11.16 -4.35
CA PHE A 80 9.86 10.60 -3.66
C PHE A 80 10.21 10.16 -2.22
N SER A 81 11.50 10.02 -1.86
CA SER A 81 11.95 9.82 -0.47
C SER A 81 11.61 10.99 0.44
N TYR A 82 11.39 12.18 -0.12
CA TYR A 82 11.05 13.39 0.63
C TYR A 82 9.57 13.46 1.01
N ARG A 83 8.71 12.70 0.29
CA ARG A 83 7.25 12.66 0.48
C ARG A 83 6.73 11.21 0.40
N PRO A 84 7.22 10.29 1.24
CA PRO A 84 6.92 8.86 1.10
C PRO A 84 5.45 8.48 1.35
N ARG A 85 4.67 9.39 1.96
CA ARG A 85 3.24 9.20 2.29
C ARG A 85 2.30 10.11 1.50
N ASP A 86 2.86 10.94 0.63
CA ASP A 86 2.12 11.94 -0.14
C ASP A 86 2.79 12.10 -1.51
N GLN A 87 3.06 10.98 -2.20
CA GLN A 87 3.82 10.99 -3.45
C GLN A 87 3.08 11.78 -4.54
N TRP A 88 1.75 11.87 -4.46
CA TRP A 88 0.93 12.73 -5.32
C TRP A 88 1.36 14.21 -5.30
N LEU A 89 1.90 14.72 -4.19
CA LEU A 89 2.34 16.12 -4.09
C LEU A 89 3.52 16.42 -5.02
N ILE A 90 4.37 15.43 -5.30
CA ILE A 90 5.49 15.59 -6.24
C ILE A 90 4.95 15.81 -7.65
N PHE A 91 3.96 15.01 -8.06
CA PHE A 91 3.29 15.17 -9.34
C PHE A 91 2.52 16.49 -9.41
N SER A 92 1.72 16.81 -8.39
CA SER A 92 0.95 18.06 -8.36
C SER A 92 1.85 19.31 -8.40
N GLN A 93 2.96 19.33 -7.64
CA GLN A 93 3.91 20.43 -7.68
C GLN A 93 4.48 20.61 -9.09
N TYR A 94 4.84 19.51 -9.76
CA TYR A 94 5.33 19.59 -11.12
C TYR A 94 4.30 20.16 -12.09
N LEU A 95 3.03 19.76 -11.99
CA LEU A 95 1.95 20.31 -12.81
C LEU A 95 1.77 21.82 -12.55
N ASN A 96 1.83 22.23 -11.28
CA ASN A 96 1.73 23.64 -10.89
C ASN A 96 2.91 24.48 -11.42
N ASP A 97 4.14 24.01 -11.23
CA ASP A 97 5.35 24.72 -11.63
C ASP A 97 5.45 24.87 -13.16
N ASN A 98 4.77 24.01 -13.92
CA ASN A 98 4.68 24.06 -15.38
C ASN A 98 3.40 24.72 -15.91
N GLY A 99 2.63 25.40 -15.05
CA GLY A 99 1.44 26.16 -15.47
C GLY A 99 0.28 25.31 -15.97
N ILE A 100 0.25 23.99 -15.69
CA ILE A 100 -0.84 23.10 -16.13
C ILE A 100 -2.18 23.48 -15.48
N PHE A 101 -2.13 24.08 -14.29
CA PHE A 101 -3.31 24.58 -13.59
C PHE A 101 -3.71 26.01 -13.97
N ASP A 102 -2.95 26.69 -14.82
CA ASP A 102 -3.23 28.08 -15.20
C ASP A 102 -4.59 28.21 -15.89
N GLY A 103 -5.41 29.15 -15.41
CA GLY A 103 -6.76 29.38 -15.92
C GLY A 103 -7.81 28.34 -15.51
N LYS A 104 -7.46 27.31 -14.74
CA LYS A 104 -8.42 26.37 -14.15
C LYS A 104 -9.05 26.95 -12.87
N ASN A 105 -10.30 26.57 -12.62
CA ASN A 105 -10.97 26.91 -11.37
C ASN A 105 -10.57 25.92 -10.26
N ALA A 106 -10.78 26.27 -8.99
CA ALA A 106 -10.39 25.46 -7.85
C ALA A 106 -10.99 24.04 -7.86
N LYS A 107 -12.21 23.87 -8.38
CA LYS A 107 -12.86 22.56 -8.47
C LYS A 107 -12.18 21.66 -9.50
N ASP A 108 -11.83 22.20 -10.67
CA ASP A 108 -11.13 21.44 -11.71
C ASP A 108 -9.74 21.00 -11.22
N ILE A 109 -9.04 21.87 -10.48
CA ILE A 109 -7.74 21.54 -9.86
C ILE A 109 -7.94 20.45 -8.80
N GLU A 110 -8.95 20.59 -7.93
CA GLU A 110 -9.25 19.60 -6.89
C GLU A 110 -9.59 18.23 -7.48
N GLU A 111 -10.31 18.15 -8.59
CA GLU A 111 -10.61 16.90 -9.28
C GLU A 111 -9.33 16.22 -9.81
N ILE A 112 -8.41 16.99 -10.39
CA ILE A 112 -7.12 16.47 -10.89
C ILE A 112 -6.24 15.99 -9.73
N GLU A 113 -6.12 16.78 -8.66
CA GLU A 113 -5.32 16.41 -7.49
C GLU A 113 -5.89 15.20 -6.77
N ASN A 114 -7.22 15.12 -6.59
CA ASN A 114 -7.86 13.96 -6.01
C ASN A 114 -7.63 12.69 -6.84
N LEU A 115 -7.55 12.80 -8.17
CA LEU A 115 -7.22 11.67 -9.02
C LEU A 115 -5.78 11.20 -8.80
N LEU A 116 -4.81 12.13 -8.66
CA LEU A 116 -3.42 11.78 -8.32
C LEU A 116 -3.32 11.12 -6.93
N VAL A 117 -4.07 11.63 -5.95
CA VAL A 117 -4.20 10.99 -4.62
C VAL A 117 -4.70 9.58 -4.79
N ASP A 118 -5.83 9.38 -5.46
CA ASP A 118 -6.46 8.06 -5.60
C ASP A 118 -5.52 7.05 -6.29
N ILE A 119 -4.75 7.49 -7.28
CA ILE A 119 -3.77 6.67 -8.01
C ILE A 119 -2.58 6.26 -7.13
N THR A 120 -2.09 7.13 -6.25
CA THR A 120 -0.85 6.91 -5.47
C THR A 120 -1.07 6.43 -4.04
N ASP A 121 -2.28 6.60 -3.48
CA ASP A 121 -2.65 6.28 -2.10
C ASP A 121 -2.27 4.83 -1.72
N GLY A 122 -2.30 3.89 -2.68
CA GLY A 122 -1.90 2.50 -2.42
C GLY A 122 -0.47 2.35 -1.92
N LEU A 123 0.47 3.00 -2.59
CA LEU A 123 1.89 2.86 -2.28
C LEU A 123 2.35 3.85 -1.20
N ASP A 124 1.67 4.99 -1.06
CA ASP A 124 1.87 5.96 0.04
C ASP A 124 1.69 5.33 1.43
N ASN A 125 0.85 4.29 1.52
CA ASN A 125 0.53 3.60 2.77
C ASN A 125 1.41 2.38 3.06
N LEU A 126 2.50 2.16 2.33
CA LEU A 126 3.46 1.10 2.66
C LEU A 126 4.26 1.41 3.95
N ASP A 127 4.27 2.66 4.43
CA ASP A 127 4.98 3.12 5.64
C ASP A 127 4.09 3.23 6.89
N ILE A 128 3.76 2.10 7.52
CA ILE A 128 2.75 1.98 8.60
C ILE A 128 3.21 2.33 10.03
N ALA A 129 4.38 2.94 10.27
CA ALA A 129 4.83 3.26 11.64
C ALA A 129 3.87 4.19 12.41
N THR A 130 3.06 4.96 11.69
CA THR A 130 1.88 5.62 12.24
C THR A 130 0.85 5.67 11.12
N PRO A 131 -0.34 5.07 11.24
CA PRO A 131 -1.49 5.53 10.46
C PRO A 131 -1.80 6.95 10.93
N LYS A 132 -1.03 7.94 10.46
CA LYS A 132 -1.54 9.30 10.34
C LYS A 132 -2.45 9.21 9.14
N GLY A 133 -3.73 8.94 9.43
CA GLY A 133 -4.76 8.97 8.42
C GLY A 133 -4.62 10.27 7.65
N ARG A 134 -4.79 10.16 6.33
CA ARG A 134 -4.99 11.25 5.38
C ARG A 134 -5.38 12.55 6.06
N ASP A 135 -4.53 13.55 5.92
CA ASP A 135 -5.04 14.90 5.98
C ASP A 135 -5.50 15.25 4.56
N ILE A 136 -6.77 15.66 4.43
CA ILE A 136 -7.42 16.26 3.26
C ILE A 136 -8.29 15.34 2.36
N LYS A 137 -9.62 15.56 2.50
CA LYS A 137 -10.71 15.77 1.51
C LYS A 137 -10.84 14.97 0.21
N SER A 138 -9.99 14.00 -0.13
CA SER A 138 -10.33 13.05 -1.22
C SER A 138 -11.54 12.21 -0.78
N GLY A 139 -12.59 12.19 -1.60
CA GLY A 139 -13.81 11.39 -1.37
C GLY A 139 -13.58 9.88 -1.33
N SER A 140 -12.35 9.41 -1.53
CA SER A 140 -11.96 8.01 -1.41
C SER A 140 -11.87 7.58 0.06
N LYS A 141 -12.21 6.34 0.40
CA LYS A 141 -12.18 5.85 1.80
C LYS A 141 -10.74 5.60 2.27
N PRO A 142 -10.37 5.93 3.53
CA PRO A 142 -9.01 5.75 4.00
C PRO A 142 -8.61 4.28 3.97
N ILE A 143 -7.38 4.01 3.53
CA ILE A 143 -6.78 2.71 3.74
C ILE A 143 -6.66 2.50 5.24
N THR A 144 -7.44 1.55 5.73
CA THR A 144 -7.52 1.23 7.16
C THR A 144 -6.74 -0.03 7.51
N GLN A 145 -6.14 -0.68 6.51
CA GLN A 145 -5.40 -1.94 6.63
C GLN A 145 -4.17 -1.90 5.74
N GLN A 146 -3.05 -2.48 6.21
CA GLN A 146 -1.85 -2.60 5.39
C GLN A 146 -2.17 -3.42 4.13
N LEU A 147 -1.65 -2.99 2.99
CA LEU A 147 -1.65 -3.85 1.81
C LEU A 147 -0.85 -5.11 2.12
N THR A 148 -1.29 -6.26 1.61
CA THR A 148 -0.44 -7.44 1.49
C THR A 148 0.64 -7.23 0.42
N SER A 149 1.66 -8.10 0.39
CA SER A 149 2.70 -8.08 -0.65
C SER A 149 2.11 -8.16 -2.06
N ALA A 150 1.12 -9.03 -2.28
CA ALA A 150 0.45 -9.17 -3.57
C ALA A 150 -0.40 -7.94 -3.96
N GLU A 151 -1.05 -7.28 -2.99
CA GLU A 151 -1.77 -6.03 -3.25
C GLU A 151 -0.82 -4.88 -3.59
N ALA A 152 0.32 -4.78 -2.91
CA ALA A 152 1.33 -3.78 -3.22
C ALA A 152 1.90 -3.95 -4.63
N GLN A 153 2.10 -5.19 -5.10
CA GLN A 153 2.49 -5.51 -6.47
C GLN A 153 1.44 -5.07 -7.50
N LEU A 154 0.16 -5.32 -7.20
CA LEU A 154 -0.96 -4.90 -8.04
C LEU A 154 -1.06 -3.36 -8.11
N GLU A 155 -0.98 -2.68 -6.97
CA GLU A 155 -1.03 -1.22 -6.89
C GLU A 155 0.14 -0.56 -7.60
N LEU A 156 1.35 -1.11 -7.53
CA LEU A 156 2.49 -0.62 -8.32
C LEU A 156 2.19 -0.67 -9.82
N ALA A 157 1.73 -1.82 -10.31
CA ALA A 157 1.44 -1.99 -11.72
C ALA A 157 0.31 -1.07 -12.19
N SER A 158 -0.78 -1.02 -11.41
CA SER A 158 -1.96 -0.22 -11.73
C SER A 158 -1.69 1.28 -11.67
N SER A 159 -1.05 1.76 -10.60
CA SER A 159 -0.75 3.19 -10.44
C SER A 159 0.24 3.69 -11.49
N THR A 160 1.25 2.89 -11.85
CA THR A 160 2.18 3.23 -12.93
C THR A 160 1.45 3.40 -14.26
N ALA A 161 0.61 2.43 -14.64
CA ALA A 161 -0.17 2.52 -15.88
C ALA A 161 -1.20 3.66 -15.86
N ALA A 162 -1.85 3.90 -14.71
CA ALA A 162 -2.78 5.00 -14.54
C ALA A 162 -2.10 6.37 -14.65
N LEU A 163 -0.90 6.54 -14.10
CA LEU A 163 -0.11 7.77 -14.25
C LEU A 163 0.30 8.02 -15.70
N GLN A 164 0.61 6.97 -16.47
CA GLN A 164 0.90 7.10 -17.91
C GLN A 164 -0.33 7.62 -18.66
N LEU A 165 -1.51 7.04 -18.43
CA LEU A 165 -2.74 7.52 -19.04
C LEU A 165 -3.15 8.93 -18.54
N PHE A 166 -2.89 9.23 -17.26
CA PHE A 166 -3.07 10.57 -16.71
C PHE A 166 -2.20 11.59 -17.46
N SER A 167 -0.92 11.27 -17.71
CA SER A 167 -0.01 12.12 -18.49
C SER A 167 -0.60 12.45 -19.85
N GLU A 168 -1.14 11.45 -20.54
CA GLU A 168 -1.76 11.63 -21.85
C GLU A 168 -3.02 12.52 -21.82
N LYS A 169 -3.80 12.49 -20.73
CA LYS A 169 -5.05 13.26 -20.60
C LYS A 169 -4.84 14.68 -20.08
N TYR A 170 -3.92 14.89 -19.14
CA TYR A 170 -3.85 16.13 -18.36
C TYR A 170 -2.57 16.93 -18.55
N VAL A 171 -1.52 16.33 -19.13
CA VAL A 171 -0.22 17.00 -19.30
C VAL A 171 -0.02 17.34 -20.77
N THR A 172 0.33 18.60 -21.05
CA THR A 172 0.46 19.12 -22.42
C THR A 172 1.79 19.82 -22.64
N GLY A 173 2.21 19.90 -23.91
CA GLY A 173 3.41 20.64 -24.30
C GLY A 173 4.70 20.07 -23.72
N ASP A 174 5.66 20.95 -23.44
CA ASP A 174 7.01 20.60 -22.99
C ASP A 174 7.03 19.91 -21.61
N ALA A 175 5.94 20.02 -20.84
CA ALA A 175 5.82 19.39 -19.52
C ALA A 175 5.71 17.85 -19.59
N LYS A 176 5.30 17.26 -20.71
CA LYS A 176 5.07 15.81 -20.83
C LYS A 176 6.32 14.99 -20.53
N GLU A 177 7.45 15.36 -21.12
CA GLU A 177 8.71 14.61 -20.98
C GLU A 177 9.16 14.54 -19.52
N GLY A 178 9.18 15.68 -18.83
CA GLY A 178 9.54 15.70 -17.41
C GLY A 178 8.51 14.97 -16.53
N PHE A 179 7.22 14.97 -16.89
CA PHE A 179 6.22 14.17 -16.17
C PHE A 179 6.45 12.67 -16.34
N HIS A 180 6.80 12.20 -17.55
CA HIS A 180 7.19 10.80 -17.77
C HIS A 180 8.40 10.40 -16.94
N GLN A 181 9.41 11.27 -16.86
CA GLN A 181 10.57 11.03 -15.99
C GLN A 181 10.20 10.95 -14.50
N LEU A 182 9.18 11.68 -14.04
CA LEU A 182 8.64 11.53 -12.69
C LEU A 182 7.96 10.17 -12.49
N ILE A 183 7.22 9.69 -13.49
CA ILE A 183 6.59 8.35 -13.43
C ILE A 183 7.66 7.26 -13.34
N GLU A 184 8.74 7.37 -14.11
CA GLU A 184 9.86 6.42 -14.05
C GLU A 184 10.52 6.41 -12.67
N GLN A 185 10.77 7.58 -12.08
CA GLN A 185 11.32 7.71 -10.73
C GLN A 185 10.39 7.12 -9.67
N TYR A 186 9.09 7.43 -9.74
CA TYR A 186 8.06 6.86 -8.87
C TYR A 186 8.04 5.32 -8.98
N THR A 187 8.04 4.80 -10.21
CA THR A 187 7.99 3.36 -10.47
C THR A 187 9.22 2.67 -9.89
N LYS A 188 10.41 3.21 -10.17
CA LYS A 188 11.69 2.65 -9.69
C LYS A 188 11.78 2.62 -8.16
N ARG A 189 11.38 3.71 -7.49
CA ARG A 189 11.32 3.75 -6.02
C ARG A 189 10.41 2.65 -5.50
N ASN A 190 9.16 2.65 -5.96
CA ASN A 190 8.14 1.77 -5.40
C ASN A 190 8.38 0.31 -5.76
N GLU A 191 8.98 0.00 -6.91
CA GLU A 191 9.39 -1.36 -7.27
C GLU A 191 10.40 -1.94 -6.28
N LYS A 192 11.45 -1.17 -5.92
CA LYS A 192 12.42 -1.58 -4.90
C LYS A 192 11.74 -1.91 -3.56
N ARG A 193 10.76 -1.10 -3.16
CA ARG A 193 10.00 -1.29 -1.92
C ARG A 193 9.11 -2.53 -2.01
N VAL A 194 8.33 -2.65 -3.08
CA VAL A 194 7.36 -3.73 -3.29
C VAL A 194 8.02 -5.11 -3.37
N LEU A 195 9.21 -5.22 -3.97
CA LEU A 195 9.91 -6.50 -4.11
C LEU A 195 10.28 -7.14 -2.76
N SER A 196 10.54 -6.33 -1.74
CA SER A 196 10.91 -6.80 -0.39
C SER A 196 9.78 -6.67 0.63
N TYR A 197 8.67 -6.03 0.26
CA TYR A 197 7.59 -5.70 1.17
C TYR A 197 6.78 -6.93 1.60
N LYS A 198 6.47 -6.98 2.90
CA LYS A 198 5.47 -7.86 3.50
C LYS A 198 4.73 -7.13 4.61
N SER A 199 3.42 -7.27 4.65
CA SER A 199 2.60 -6.77 5.74
C SER A 199 2.97 -7.44 7.07
N ILE A 200 2.63 -6.79 8.18
CA ILE A 200 2.68 -7.34 9.54
C ILE A 200 1.88 -8.65 9.61
N GLU A 201 0.72 -8.71 8.93
CA GLU A 201 -0.13 -9.89 8.90
C GLU A 201 0.57 -11.07 8.21
N GLU A 202 1.21 -10.84 7.06
CA GLU A 202 2.00 -11.88 6.36
C GLU A 202 3.22 -12.33 7.16
N LYS A 203 3.94 -11.39 7.80
CA LYS A 203 5.06 -11.70 8.70
C LYS A 203 4.60 -12.55 9.88
N PHE A 204 3.44 -12.24 10.45
CA PHE A 204 2.83 -13.03 11.52
C PHE A 204 2.45 -14.44 11.04
N TYR A 205 1.82 -14.57 9.88
CA TYR A 205 1.49 -15.88 9.29
C TYR A 205 2.74 -16.72 9.04
N GLN A 206 3.80 -16.12 8.51
CA GLN A 206 5.08 -16.78 8.28
C GLN A 206 5.73 -17.26 9.60
N GLY A 207 5.80 -16.39 10.60
CA GLY A 207 6.36 -16.72 11.91
C GLY A 207 5.57 -17.85 12.60
N ARG A 208 4.24 -17.76 12.58
CA ARG A 208 3.37 -18.77 13.19
C ARG A 208 3.45 -20.10 12.46
N ALA A 209 3.50 -20.12 11.13
CA ALA A 209 3.66 -21.35 10.36
C ALA A 209 4.94 -22.10 10.73
N LYS A 210 6.05 -21.39 10.92
CA LYS A 210 7.34 -21.96 11.37
C LYS A 210 7.29 -22.54 12.79
N ILE A 211 6.61 -21.87 13.71
CA ILE A 211 6.38 -22.40 15.07
C ILE A 211 5.52 -23.67 15.01
N TYR A 212 4.46 -23.66 14.20
CA TYR A 212 3.54 -24.79 14.07
C TYR A 212 4.25 -26.07 13.59
N GLU A 213 5.18 -25.94 12.64
CA GLU A 213 5.99 -27.05 12.14
C GLU A 213 6.95 -27.64 13.19
N THR A 214 7.43 -26.81 14.11
CA THR A 214 8.48 -27.20 15.07
C THR A 214 7.95 -27.63 16.42
N ARG A 215 6.78 -27.15 16.84
CA ARG A 215 6.29 -27.30 18.22
C ARG A 215 4.87 -27.85 18.35
N HIS A 216 4.16 -28.11 17.25
CA HIS A 216 2.76 -28.56 17.24
C HIS A 216 1.88 -27.76 18.20
N MET A 217 1.34 -26.63 17.72
CA MET A 217 0.43 -25.82 18.56
C MET A 217 -0.87 -26.57 18.86
N ASP A 218 -1.27 -26.61 20.13
CA ASP A 218 -2.58 -27.12 20.51
C ASP A 218 -3.68 -26.17 20.03
N ALA A 219 -4.46 -26.64 19.04
CA ALA A 219 -5.58 -25.93 18.46
C ALA A 219 -6.94 -26.46 18.97
N SER A 220 -6.95 -27.30 20.01
CA SER A 220 -8.16 -27.98 20.50
C SER A 220 -9.27 -26.99 20.90
N SER A 221 -8.90 -25.90 21.57
CA SER A 221 -9.79 -24.84 22.06
C SER A 221 -10.40 -23.93 20.98
N LEU A 222 -9.91 -24.00 19.74
CA LEU A 222 -10.40 -23.18 18.64
C LEU A 222 -11.74 -23.71 18.10
N ASN A 223 -12.65 -22.80 17.77
CA ASN A 223 -13.88 -23.15 17.05
C ASN A 223 -13.60 -23.49 15.57
N ALA A 224 -14.59 -24.02 14.86
CA ALA A 224 -14.42 -24.47 13.47
C ALA A 224 -13.94 -23.35 12.53
N LYS A 225 -14.47 -22.13 12.66
CA LYS A 225 -14.06 -20.97 11.84
C LYS A 225 -12.61 -20.57 12.13
N GLN A 226 -12.22 -20.56 13.40
CA GLN A 226 -10.85 -20.27 13.82
C GLN A 226 -9.86 -21.35 13.34
N LYS A 227 -10.24 -22.63 13.43
CA LYS A 227 -9.45 -23.75 12.91
C LYS A 227 -9.25 -23.65 11.40
N ASN A 228 -10.31 -23.33 10.66
CA ASN A 228 -10.23 -23.13 9.21
C ASN A 228 -9.31 -21.96 8.86
N ASN A 229 -9.51 -20.80 9.49
CA ASN A 229 -8.66 -19.63 9.27
C ASN A 229 -7.20 -19.93 9.61
N LEU A 230 -6.94 -20.60 10.74
CA LEU A 230 -5.59 -21.02 11.13
C LEU A 230 -4.95 -21.94 10.08
N SER A 231 -5.69 -22.92 9.56
CA SER A 231 -5.20 -23.85 8.53
C SER A 231 -4.80 -23.10 7.26
N ILE A 232 -5.70 -22.26 6.74
CA ILE A 232 -5.48 -21.45 5.53
C ILE A 232 -4.26 -20.55 5.70
N THR A 233 -4.25 -19.73 6.76
CA THR A 233 -3.22 -18.71 6.95
C THR A 233 -1.86 -19.31 7.30
N ASN A 234 -1.81 -20.49 7.94
CA ASN A 234 -0.56 -21.23 8.11
C ASN A 234 -0.02 -21.77 6.77
N LYS A 235 -0.88 -22.23 5.86
CA LYS A 235 -0.44 -22.65 4.52
C LYS A 235 0.10 -21.47 3.72
N LEU A 236 -0.62 -20.34 3.73
CA LEU A 236 -0.17 -19.11 3.09
C LEU A 236 1.17 -18.62 3.65
N GLY A 237 1.35 -18.67 4.98
CA GLY A 237 2.60 -18.28 5.64
C GLY A 237 3.84 -19.10 5.26
N LYS A 238 3.67 -20.27 4.65
CA LYS A 238 4.77 -21.11 4.15
C LYS A 238 5.17 -20.79 2.71
N ILE A 239 4.35 -20.05 1.99
CA ILE A 239 4.60 -19.76 0.58
C ILE A 239 5.68 -18.69 0.48
N THR A 240 6.68 -18.96 -0.34
CA THR A 240 7.73 -18.00 -0.70
C THR A 240 7.65 -17.66 -2.18
N TYR A 241 7.99 -16.43 -2.50
CA TYR A 241 8.05 -15.91 -3.87
C TYR A 241 9.48 -15.50 -4.16
N THR A 242 9.98 -15.89 -5.32
CA THR A 242 11.23 -15.37 -5.85
C THR A 242 10.99 -13.99 -6.45
N GLU A 243 12.03 -13.15 -6.48
CA GLU A 243 11.95 -11.84 -7.14
C GLU A 243 11.49 -11.98 -8.61
N ALA A 244 11.98 -12.98 -9.34
CA ALA A 244 11.58 -13.24 -10.72
C ALA A 244 10.07 -13.55 -10.87
N GLU A 245 9.47 -14.28 -9.93
CA GLU A 245 8.02 -14.52 -9.93
C GLU A 245 7.24 -13.23 -9.66
N ILE A 246 7.71 -12.41 -8.72
CA ILE A 246 7.08 -11.14 -8.38
C ILE A 246 7.16 -10.18 -9.57
N SER A 247 8.35 -9.97 -10.14
CA SER A 247 8.55 -9.11 -11.32
C SER A 247 7.70 -9.56 -12.50
N LYS A 248 7.64 -10.87 -12.77
CA LYS A 248 6.77 -11.39 -13.84
C LYS A 248 5.29 -11.08 -13.60
N MET A 249 4.84 -11.16 -12.34
CA MET A 249 3.45 -10.83 -11.99
C MET A 249 3.17 -9.34 -12.20
N ILE A 250 4.08 -8.47 -11.74
CA ILE A 250 3.99 -7.01 -11.90
C ILE A 250 3.94 -6.63 -13.37
N GLU A 251 4.85 -7.13 -14.21
CA GLU A 251 4.87 -6.85 -15.64
C GLU A 251 3.58 -7.34 -16.33
N GLY A 252 3.11 -8.54 -15.98
CA GLY A 252 1.84 -9.06 -16.48
C GLY A 252 0.61 -8.25 -16.05
N TYR A 253 0.68 -7.50 -14.95
CA TYR A 253 -0.35 -6.53 -14.56
C TYR A 253 -0.20 -5.22 -15.33
N LYS A 254 1.02 -4.68 -15.45
CA LYS A 254 1.30 -3.44 -16.19
C LYS A 254 0.80 -3.53 -17.63
N GLU A 255 1.08 -4.65 -18.30
CA GLU A 255 0.60 -4.92 -19.66
C GLU A 255 -0.94 -4.85 -19.74
N LYS A 256 -1.64 -5.51 -18.82
CA LYS A 256 -3.12 -5.57 -18.84
C LYS A 256 -3.77 -4.23 -18.53
N PHE A 257 -3.23 -3.47 -17.57
CA PHE A 257 -3.71 -2.12 -17.29
C PHE A 257 -3.39 -1.15 -18.43
N GLY A 258 -2.22 -1.27 -19.07
CA GLY A 258 -1.83 -0.45 -20.22
C GLY A 258 -2.71 -0.66 -21.45
N MET A 259 -3.44 -1.78 -21.54
CA MET A 259 -4.42 -2.04 -22.61
C MET A 259 -5.80 -1.45 -22.34
N LEU A 260 -6.04 -0.88 -21.15
CA LEU A 260 -7.37 -0.40 -20.77
C LEU A 260 -7.69 0.93 -21.46
N GLN A 261 -8.70 0.91 -22.33
CA GLN A 261 -9.10 2.09 -23.12
C GLN A 261 -10.50 2.61 -22.81
N ASN A 262 -11.39 1.77 -22.26
CA ASN A 262 -12.77 2.14 -22.01
C ASN A 262 -13.19 1.81 -20.58
N LYS A 263 -14.04 2.67 -20.02
CA LYS A 263 -14.62 2.50 -18.69
C LYS A 263 -15.42 1.20 -18.53
N SER A 264 -16.03 0.70 -19.60
CA SER A 264 -16.77 -0.58 -19.62
C SER A 264 -15.88 -1.80 -19.36
N ASP A 265 -14.59 -1.69 -19.67
CA ASP A 265 -13.67 -2.83 -19.63
C ASP A 265 -13.02 -2.97 -18.24
N VAL A 266 -13.16 -1.95 -17.38
CA VAL A 266 -12.56 -1.90 -16.04
C VAL A 266 -13.02 -3.10 -15.21
N ASP A 267 -14.34 -3.31 -15.07
CA ASP A 267 -14.87 -4.37 -14.20
C ASP A 267 -14.49 -5.77 -14.70
N VAL A 268 -14.41 -5.94 -16.03
CA VAL A 268 -13.98 -7.19 -16.66
C VAL A 268 -12.52 -7.49 -16.35
N LEU A 269 -11.65 -6.49 -16.49
CA LEU A 269 -10.24 -6.61 -16.14
C LEU A 269 -10.06 -6.91 -14.65
N ILE A 270 -10.75 -6.18 -13.79
CA ILE A 270 -10.66 -6.35 -12.33
C ILE A 270 -11.05 -7.75 -11.90
N ALA A 271 -12.15 -8.31 -12.44
CA ALA A 271 -12.55 -9.68 -12.15
C ALA A 271 -11.47 -10.71 -12.56
N LYS A 272 -10.83 -10.50 -13.73
CA LYS A 272 -9.72 -11.35 -14.19
C LYS A 272 -8.50 -11.25 -13.29
N LEU A 273 -8.10 -10.03 -12.92
CA LEU A 273 -6.95 -9.79 -12.05
C LEU A 273 -7.16 -10.33 -10.64
N GLN A 274 -8.38 -10.28 -10.11
CA GLN A 274 -8.71 -10.87 -8.81
C GLN A 274 -8.51 -12.39 -8.80
N ASP A 275 -8.82 -13.06 -9.90
CA ASP A 275 -8.60 -14.49 -10.05
C ASP A 275 -7.11 -14.84 -10.27
N GLU A 276 -6.38 -14.03 -11.04
CA GLU A 276 -4.93 -14.17 -11.21
C GLU A 276 -4.18 -13.97 -9.88
N LEU A 277 -4.55 -12.93 -9.11
CA LEU A 277 -3.97 -12.65 -7.81
C LEU A 277 -4.25 -13.79 -6.83
N SER A 278 -5.49 -14.29 -6.74
CA SER A 278 -5.81 -15.38 -5.80
C SER A 278 -5.04 -16.67 -6.14
N LYS A 279 -4.90 -17.00 -7.42
CA LYS A 279 -4.09 -18.14 -7.89
C LYS A 279 -2.62 -17.96 -7.54
N PHE A 280 -2.07 -16.77 -7.75
CA PHE A 280 -0.68 -16.47 -7.40
C PHE A 280 -0.44 -16.60 -5.88
N VAL A 281 -1.32 -16.02 -5.07
CA VAL A 281 -1.21 -16.08 -3.60
C VAL A 281 -1.34 -17.52 -3.08
N THR A 282 -2.20 -18.33 -3.69
CA THR A 282 -2.44 -19.72 -3.28
C THR A 282 -1.57 -20.77 -3.98
N LYS A 283 -0.56 -20.39 -4.77
CA LYS A 283 0.21 -21.30 -5.65
C LYS A 283 0.80 -22.54 -4.96
N GLY A 284 1.09 -22.46 -3.67
CA GLY A 284 1.65 -23.57 -2.87
C GLY A 284 0.61 -24.51 -2.27
N ILE A 285 -0.67 -24.28 -2.51
CA ILE A 285 -1.79 -25.11 -2.02
C ILE A 285 -2.29 -25.95 -3.20
N SER A 286 -2.20 -27.28 -3.09
CA SER A 286 -2.70 -28.21 -4.10
C SER A 286 -4.20 -28.03 -4.32
N LYS A 287 -4.69 -28.15 -5.56
CA LYS A 287 -6.12 -28.13 -5.88
C LYS A 287 -6.90 -29.29 -5.24
N GLN A 288 -6.23 -30.38 -4.91
CA GLN A 288 -6.82 -31.52 -4.19
C GLN A 288 -6.83 -31.31 -2.67
N ASP A 289 -6.16 -30.27 -2.18
CA ASP A 289 -6.18 -29.91 -0.78
C ASP A 289 -7.57 -29.38 -0.39
N LYS A 290 -8.12 -29.89 0.71
CA LYS A 290 -9.43 -29.48 1.24
C LYS A 290 -9.53 -27.98 1.52
N ASP A 291 -8.42 -27.30 1.74
CA ASP A 291 -8.38 -25.87 2.06
C ASP A 291 -8.23 -24.99 0.80
N TYR A 292 -8.06 -25.55 -0.40
CA TYR A 292 -7.75 -24.78 -1.62
C TYR A 292 -8.82 -23.73 -1.98
N GLU A 293 -10.08 -24.14 -2.04
CA GLU A 293 -11.18 -23.22 -2.36
C GLU A 293 -11.38 -22.18 -1.25
N ALA A 294 -11.27 -22.61 0.01
CA ALA A 294 -11.37 -21.71 1.15
C ALA A 294 -10.23 -20.68 1.20
N ALA A 295 -9.01 -21.08 0.82
CA ALA A 295 -7.87 -20.17 0.69
C ALA A 295 -8.05 -19.18 -0.45
N ASN A 296 -8.56 -19.62 -1.61
CA ASN A 296 -8.86 -18.71 -2.72
C ASN A 296 -9.91 -17.66 -2.32
N ASN A 297 -11.00 -18.09 -1.69
CA ASN A 297 -12.04 -17.17 -1.20
C ASN A 297 -11.51 -16.22 -0.13
N PHE A 298 -10.70 -16.72 0.81
CA PHE A 298 -10.06 -15.88 1.82
C PHE A 298 -9.22 -14.75 1.19
N VAL A 299 -8.43 -15.06 0.15
CA VAL A 299 -7.63 -14.04 -0.56
C VAL A 299 -8.53 -13.05 -1.31
N LYS A 300 -9.58 -13.54 -1.99
CA LYS A 300 -10.52 -12.67 -2.72
C LYS A 300 -11.25 -11.70 -1.80
N GLU A 301 -11.68 -12.16 -0.62
CA GLU A 301 -12.33 -11.32 0.40
C GLU A 301 -11.36 -10.28 0.97
N LYS A 302 -10.12 -10.69 1.28
CA LYS A 302 -9.09 -9.81 1.83
C LYS A 302 -8.70 -8.68 0.87
N THR A 303 -8.62 -8.99 -0.42
CA THR A 303 -8.17 -8.04 -1.45
C THR A 303 -9.29 -7.22 -2.10
N ALA A 304 -10.55 -7.45 -1.71
CA ALA A 304 -11.71 -6.82 -2.33
C ALA A 304 -11.64 -5.28 -2.34
N LYS A 305 -11.26 -4.67 -1.21
CA LYS A 305 -11.15 -3.20 -1.11
C LYS A 305 -10.08 -2.61 -2.01
N THR A 306 -8.96 -3.32 -2.19
CA THR A 306 -7.89 -2.90 -3.10
C THR A 306 -8.41 -2.89 -4.54
N PHE A 307 -9.11 -3.95 -4.96
CA PHE A 307 -9.75 -3.99 -6.28
C PHE A 307 -10.85 -2.94 -6.47
N GLU A 308 -11.69 -2.69 -5.46
CA GLU A 308 -12.71 -1.63 -5.49
C GLU A 308 -12.05 -0.27 -5.74
N ARG A 309 -11.00 0.06 -4.98
CA ARG A 309 -10.29 1.33 -5.14
C ARG A 309 -9.63 1.46 -6.52
N ILE A 310 -8.96 0.41 -6.98
CA ILE A 310 -8.33 0.40 -8.31
C ILE A 310 -9.39 0.63 -9.38
N ALA A 311 -10.51 -0.08 -9.31
CA ALA A 311 -11.62 0.10 -10.23
C ALA A 311 -12.15 1.54 -10.20
N ASP A 312 -12.29 2.13 -9.01
CA ASP A 312 -12.81 3.48 -8.84
C ASP A 312 -11.94 4.54 -9.53
N TYR A 313 -10.61 4.54 -9.34
CA TYR A 313 -9.78 5.54 -10.00
C TYR A 313 -9.63 5.30 -11.50
N TRP A 314 -9.63 4.05 -11.96
CA TRP A 314 -9.65 3.77 -13.40
C TRP A 314 -10.95 4.25 -14.05
N LYS A 315 -12.09 4.10 -13.37
CA LYS A 315 -13.40 4.61 -13.83
C LYS A 315 -13.50 6.14 -13.82
N LYS A 316 -12.73 6.82 -12.99
CA LYS A 316 -12.60 8.29 -13.01
C LYS A 316 -11.65 8.73 -14.12
N LEU A 317 -10.56 7.99 -14.31
CA LEU A 317 -9.54 8.28 -15.29
C LEU A 317 -10.00 8.05 -16.73
N LEU A 318 -10.86 7.05 -17.00
CA LEU A 318 -11.37 6.71 -18.34
C LEU A 318 -12.67 7.43 -18.69
#